data_AF-G3I3S1-F1
#
_entry.id   AF-G3I3S1-F1
#
_cell.length_a   1.000
_cell.length_b   1.000
_cell.length_c   1.000
_cell.angle_alpha   90.00
_cell.angle_beta   90.00
_cell.angle_gamma   90.00
#
_symmetry.space_group_name_H-M   'P 1'
#
loop_
_entity.id
_entity.type
_entity.pdbx_description
1 polymer ?
#
loop_
_entity_poly.entity_id
_entity_poly.type
_entity_poly.pdbx_seq_one_letter_code
_entity_poly.pdbx_strand_id
1 'polypeptide(L)'
;MCLIGLRGLTVMFEIMKTYGHTYEKHWWQDLFRIVFRIFDNMKLPEQQTEKAEWMTTTCNHALYAICDVFTQYLEVLSDVLLDDIFAQLYWCVQQDNEQLARSGTNCLENVVILNGEKFTLEIWDKTCNCTLDIFKTTIPHA
;
A
#
# COMPACT_ATOMS: atom_id res chain seq x y z
N MET A 1 15.49 -12.28 -12.70
CA MET A 1 14.33 -11.52 -13.22
C MET A 1 13.81 -10.47 -12.22
N CYS A 2 13.95 -10.67 -10.90
CA CYS A 2 13.44 -9.76 -9.86
C CYS A 2 14.07 -8.34 -9.79
N LEU A 3 15.35 -8.15 -10.14
CA LEU A 3 16.01 -6.85 -10.02
C LEU A 3 15.66 -5.85 -11.13
N ILE A 4 15.21 -6.32 -12.30
CA ILE A 4 14.84 -5.45 -13.43
C ILE A 4 13.46 -4.81 -13.19
N GLY A 5 12.54 -5.52 -12.52
CA GLY A 5 11.23 -5.00 -12.14
C GLY A 5 11.29 -3.94 -11.05
N LEU A 6 12.19 -4.09 -10.05
CA LEU A 6 12.32 -3.14 -8.94
C LEU A 6 12.75 -1.75 -9.41
N ARG A 7 13.72 -1.69 -10.34
CA ARG A 7 14.19 -0.43 -10.92
C ARG A 7 13.10 0.28 -11.72
N GLY A 8 12.30 -0.46 -12.49
CA GLY A 8 11.17 0.10 -13.22
C GLY A 8 10.11 0.67 -12.28
N LEU A 9 9.82 -0.04 -11.18
CA LEU A 9 8.87 0.40 -10.16
C LEU A 9 9.35 1.66 -9.44
N THR A 10 10.63 1.72 -9.05
CA THR A 10 11.23 2.89 -8.41
C THR A 10 11.15 4.11 -9.32
N VAL A 11 11.54 3.97 -10.59
CA VAL A 11 11.46 5.06 -11.57
C VAL A 11 10.00 5.50 -11.79
N MET A 12 9.06 4.55 -11.86
CA MET A 12 7.63 4.85 -11.98
C MET A 12 7.13 5.70 -10.80
N PHE A 13 7.44 5.29 -9.56
CA PHE A 13 7.07 6.07 -8.37
C PHE A 13 7.77 7.42 -8.31
N GLU A 14 9.03 7.52 -8.74
CA GLU A 14 9.75 8.79 -8.79
C GLU A 14 9.12 9.77 -9.80
N ILE A 15 8.69 9.26 -10.96
CA ILE A 15 7.93 10.03 -11.96
C ILE A 15 6.59 10.49 -11.37
N MET A 16 5.86 9.62 -10.68
CA MET A 16 4.60 9.98 -10.01
C MET A 16 4.80 11.08 -8.98
N LYS A 17 5.87 11.02 -8.17
CA LYS A 17 6.15 12.04 -7.15
C LYS A 17 6.57 13.38 -7.75
N THR A 18 7.30 13.33 -8.86
CA THR A 18 7.85 14.53 -9.51
C THR A 18 6.79 15.23 -10.35
N TYR A 19 6.03 14.46 -11.13
CA TYR A 19 5.10 14.97 -12.14
C TYR A 19 3.62 14.73 -11.81
N GLY A 20 3.28 14.10 -10.68
CA GLY A 20 1.89 13.78 -10.33
C GLY A 20 0.97 15.01 -10.21
N HIS A 21 1.54 16.20 -10.03
CA HIS A 21 0.78 17.45 -10.03
C HIS A 21 0.20 17.81 -11.41
N THR A 22 0.71 17.22 -12.50
CA THR A 22 0.17 17.42 -13.85
C THR A 22 -0.84 16.35 -14.26
N TYR A 23 -1.07 15.34 -13.41
CA TYR A 23 -1.90 14.20 -13.74
C TYR A 23 -3.37 14.48 -13.45
N GLU A 24 -4.25 14.12 -14.39
CA GLU A 24 -5.68 14.11 -14.13
C GLU A 24 -6.09 12.84 -13.36
N LYS A 25 -7.25 12.89 -12.69
CA LYS A 25 -7.78 11.80 -11.85
C LYS A 25 -7.81 10.43 -12.54
N HIS A 26 -8.11 10.38 -13.84
CA HIS A 26 -8.15 9.13 -14.61
C HIS A 26 -6.76 8.50 -14.82
N TRP A 27 -5.70 9.31 -14.94
CA TRP A 27 -4.33 8.80 -15.05
C TRP A 27 -3.91 8.10 -13.76
N TRP A 28 -4.27 8.67 -12.60
CA TRP A 28 -4.04 8.03 -11.31
C TRP A 28 -4.72 6.67 -11.23
N GLN A 29 -5.98 6.56 -11.66
CA GLN A 29 -6.70 5.28 -11.72
C GLN A 29 -5.98 4.26 -12.60
N ASP A 30 -5.59 4.62 -13.82
CA ASP A 30 -4.91 3.69 -14.73
C ASP A 30 -3.54 3.25 -14.20
N LEU A 31 -2.76 4.18 -13.65
CA LEU A 31 -1.45 3.90 -13.08
C LEU A 31 -1.56 2.96 -11.88
N PHE A 32 -2.42 3.28 -10.91
CA PHE A 32 -2.57 2.46 -9.72
C PHE A 32 -3.24 1.12 -10.02
N ARG A 33 -4.10 1.02 -11.03
CA ARG A 33 -4.60 -0.28 -11.51
C ARG A 33 -3.45 -1.18 -11.97
N ILE A 34 -2.44 -0.63 -12.64
CA ILE A 34 -1.24 -1.39 -13.02
C ILE A 34 -0.45 -1.78 -11.77
N VAL A 35 -0.23 -0.83 -10.85
CA VAL A 35 0.50 -1.07 -9.60
C VAL A 35 -0.16 -2.17 -8.78
N PHE A 36 -1.44 -2.06 -8.44
CA PHE A 36 -2.16 -3.08 -7.67
C PHE A 36 -2.22 -4.43 -8.37
N ARG A 37 -2.33 -4.46 -9.71
CA ARG A 37 -2.26 -5.71 -10.47
C ARG A 37 -0.92 -6.44 -10.30
N ILE A 38 0.18 -5.71 -10.06
CA ILE A 38 1.47 -6.34 -9.72
C ILE A 38 1.36 -7.08 -8.38
N PHE A 39 0.69 -6.48 -7.38
CA PHE A 39 0.46 -7.14 -6.09
C PHE A 39 -0.54 -8.29 -6.17
N ASP A 40 -1.63 -8.17 -6.94
CA ASP A 40 -2.60 -9.27 -7.08
C ASP A 40 -2.02 -10.49 -7.79
N ASN A 41 -1.15 -10.30 -8.79
CA ASN A 41 -0.39 -11.40 -9.36
C ASN A 41 0.47 -12.12 -8.30
N MET A 42 0.85 -11.44 -7.21
CA MET A 42 1.55 -12.05 -6.08
C MET A 42 0.62 -12.86 -5.16
N LYS A 43 -0.70 -12.89 -5.35
CA LYS A 43 -1.61 -13.73 -4.55
C LYS A 43 -1.78 -15.15 -5.12
N LEU A 44 -1.26 -15.43 -6.32
CA LEU A 44 -1.39 -16.74 -6.98
C LEU A 44 -0.50 -17.83 -6.36
N PRO A 45 -0.95 -19.11 -6.29
CA PRO A 45 -0.36 -20.16 -5.44
C PRO A 45 0.91 -20.87 -5.96
N GLU A 46 1.65 -20.33 -6.94
CA GLU A 46 2.78 -21.06 -7.55
C GLU A 46 4.12 -20.79 -6.81
N GLN A 47 4.61 -21.83 -6.10
CA GLN A 47 5.89 -22.00 -5.40
C GLN A 47 6.18 -21.08 -4.18
N GLN A 48 6.21 -21.67 -2.97
CA GLN A 48 6.14 -20.96 -1.68
C GLN A 48 7.45 -20.30 -1.20
N THR A 49 8.64 -20.86 -1.49
CA THR A 49 9.88 -20.41 -0.82
C THR A 49 10.50 -19.17 -1.46
N GLU A 50 10.67 -19.14 -2.80
CA GLU A 50 11.19 -17.96 -3.52
C GLU A 50 10.22 -16.76 -3.45
N LYS A 51 8.93 -17.05 -3.29
CA LYS A 51 7.87 -16.05 -3.14
C LYS A 51 7.89 -15.36 -1.78
N ALA A 52 8.22 -16.06 -0.69
CA ALA A 52 8.30 -15.46 0.64
C ALA A 52 9.40 -14.39 0.71
N GLU A 53 10.60 -14.69 0.21
CA GLU A 53 11.71 -13.72 0.15
C GLU A 53 11.38 -12.54 -0.78
N TRP A 54 10.72 -12.81 -1.92
CA TRP A 54 10.36 -11.78 -2.89
C TRP A 54 9.21 -10.87 -2.41
N MET A 55 8.18 -11.44 -1.76
CA MET A 55 7.12 -10.68 -1.09
C MET A 55 7.71 -9.75 -0.04
N THR A 56 8.61 -10.23 0.80
CA THR A 56 9.14 -9.42 1.92
C THR A 56 9.95 -8.22 1.45
N THR A 57 10.73 -8.34 0.38
CA THR A 57 11.60 -7.24 -0.08
C THR A 57 10.89 -6.33 -1.09
N THR A 58 10.23 -6.90 -2.10
CA THR A 58 9.66 -6.12 -3.21
C THR A 58 8.31 -5.50 -2.84
N CYS A 59 7.43 -6.28 -2.20
CA CYS A 59 6.13 -5.79 -1.74
C CYS A 59 6.31 -4.65 -0.75
N ASN A 60 7.28 -4.79 0.15
CA ASN A 60 7.57 -3.81 1.19
C ASN A 60 8.03 -2.47 0.61
N HIS A 61 9.02 -2.48 -0.30
CA HIS A 61 9.44 -1.25 -1.00
C HIS A 61 8.30 -0.59 -1.77
N ALA A 62 7.49 -1.39 -2.47
CA ALA A 62 6.36 -0.89 -3.24
C ALA A 62 5.26 -0.31 -2.33
N LEU A 63 4.98 -0.95 -1.18
CA LEU A 63 4.00 -0.48 -0.20
C LEU A 63 4.38 0.89 0.36
N TYR A 64 5.63 1.05 0.78
CA TYR A 64 6.14 2.35 1.24
C TYR A 64 6.07 3.42 0.14
N ALA A 65 6.46 3.08 -1.08
CA ALA A 65 6.40 4.02 -2.21
C ALA A 65 4.96 4.45 -2.53
N ILE A 66 3.99 3.54 -2.46
CA ILE A 66 2.56 3.86 -2.62
C ILE A 66 2.10 4.79 -1.50
N CYS A 67 2.42 4.48 -0.25
CA CYS A 67 2.03 5.30 0.90
C CYS A 67 2.65 6.71 0.83
N ASP A 68 3.87 6.83 0.31
CA ASP A 68 4.56 8.11 0.09
C ASP A 68 3.83 8.96 -0.97
N VAL A 69 3.52 8.38 -2.15
CA VAL A 69 2.74 9.06 -3.19
C VAL A 69 1.34 9.42 -2.69
N PHE A 70 0.69 8.50 -1.98
CA PHE A 70 -0.63 8.71 -1.39
C PHE A 70 -0.64 9.86 -0.40
N THR A 71 0.36 9.92 0.48
CA THR A 71 0.54 11.01 1.44
C THR A 71 0.77 12.35 0.73
N GLN A 72 1.59 12.35 -0.32
CA GLN A 72 1.88 13.56 -1.08
C GLN A 72 0.64 14.10 -1.82
N TYR A 73 -0.20 13.22 -2.37
CA TYR A 73 -1.36 13.58 -3.20
C TYR A 73 -2.71 13.18 -2.58
N LEU A 74 -2.79 13.16 -1.24
CA LEU A 74 -3.95 12.69 -0.49
C LEU A 74 -5.28 13.26 -0.99
N GLU A 75 -5.34 14.56 -1.26
CA GLU A 75 -6.57 15.25 -1.67
C GLU A 75 -7.15 14.71 -2.98
N VAL A 76 -6.29 14.26 -3.90
CA VAL A 76 -6.72 13.70 -5.20
C VAL A 76 -6.91 12.19 -5.11
N LEU A 77 -6.07 11.54 -4.30
CA LEU A 77 -5.98 10.08 -4.24
C LEU A 77 -6.92 9.45 -3.22
N SER A 78 -7.41 10.20 -2.23
CA SER A 78 -8.36 9.71 -1.22
C SER A 78 -9.63 9.13 -1.85
N ASP A 79 -10.23 9.81 -2.83
CA ASP A 79 -11.42 9.34 -3.55
C ASP A 79 -11.16 8.10 -4.43
N VAL A 80 -9.90 7.81 -4.75
CA VAL A 80 -9.54 6.87 -5.80
C VAL A 80 -8.92 5.59 -5.25
N LEU A 81 -8.09 5.72 -4.20
CA LEU A 81 -7.18 4.65 -3.76
C LEU A 81 -7.27 4.35 -2.28
N LEU A 82 -8.00 5.15 -1.49
CA LEU A 82 -8.03 4.99 -0.04
C LEU A 82 -8.45 3.58 0.36
N ASP A 83 -9.53 3.07 -0.24
CA ASP A 83 -10.03 1.73 0.04
C ASP A 83 -9.03 0.64 -0.39
N ASP A 84 -8.40 0.80 -1.57
CA ASP A 84 -7.39 -0.15 -2.07
C ASP A 84 -6.13 -0.17 -1.19
N ILE A 85 -5.66 0.99 -0.72
CA ILE A 85 -4.50 1.09 0.18
C ILE A 85 -4.82 0.44 1.51
N PHE A 86 -5.99 0.70 2.10
CA PHE A 86 -6.38 0.06 3.37
C PHE A 86 -6.56 -1.44 3.23
N ALA A 87 -7.17 -1.91 2.14
CA ALA A 87 -7.25 -3.34 1.85
C ALA A 87 -5.85 -3.97 1.73
N GLN A 88 -4.91 -3.27 1.09
CA GLN A 88 -3.54 -3.75 0.94
C GLN A 88 -2.77 -3.75 2.27
N LEU A 89 -2.90 -2.71 3.09
CA LEU A 89 -2.29 -2.62 4.41
C LEU A 89 -2.83 -3.73 5.32
N TYR A 90 -4.15 -3.90 5.36
CA TYR A 90 -4.80 -4.99 6.09
C TYR A 90 -4.26 -6.35 5.64
N TRP A 91 -4.22 -6.61 4.33
CA TRP A 91 -3.68 -7.86 3.79
C TRP A 91 -2.22 -8.10 4.18
N CYS A 92 -1.36 -7.06 4.12
CA CYS A 92 0.03 -7.14 4.54
C CYS A 92 0.19 -7.52 6.03
N VAL A 93 -0.69 -7.03 6.90
CA VAL A 93 -0.67 -7.35 8.34
C VAL A 93 -1.14 -8.78 8.63
N GLN A 94 -2.00 -9.35 7.79
CA GLN A 94 -2.44 -10.75 7.90
C GLN A 94 -1.40 -11.79 7.46
N GLN A 95 -0.27 -11.38 6.88
CA GLN A 95 0.72 -12.33 6.40
C GLN A 95 1.51 -12.94 7.57
N ASP A 96 1.86 -14.23 7.49
CA ASP A 96 2.72 -14.92 8.47
C ASP A 96 4.14 -14.31 8.57
N ASN A 97 4.50 -13.45 7.61
CA ASN A 97 5.77 -12.77 7.59
C ASN A 97 5.77 -11.54 8.50
N GLU A 98 6.43 -11.65 9.65
CA GLU A 98 6.53 -10.59 10.65
C GLU A 98 7.07 -9.26 10.09
N GLN A 99 8.00 -9.28 9.13
CA GLN A 99 8.53 -8.06 8.54
C GLN A 99 7.48 -7.34 7.69
N LEU A 100 6.73 -8.08 6.88
CA LEU A 100 5.67 -7.50 6.05
C LEU A 100 4.51 -6.98 6.90
N ALA A 101 4.14 -7.70 7.96
CA ALA A 101 3.11 -7.25 8.89
C ALA A 101 3.53 -5.98 9.64
N ARG A 102 4.79 -5.93 10.08
CA ARG A 102 5.36 -4.72 10.70
C ARG A 102 5.38 -3.54 9.74
N SER A 103 5.77 -3.76 8.49
CA SER A 103 5.76 -2.72 7.46
C SER A 103 4.36 -2.19 7.14
N GLY A 104 3.35 -3.06 7.07
CA GLY A 104 1.96 -2.65 6.91
C GLY A 104 1.50 -1.73 8.06
N THR A 105 1.81 -2.12 9.29
CA THR A 105 1.48 -1.31 10.48
C THR A 105 2.20 0.04 10.46
N ASN A 106 3.49 0.06 10.13
CA ASN A 106 4.29 1.29 10.07
C ASN A 106 3.85 2.23 8.93
N CYS A 107 3.47 1.67 7.78
CA CYS A 107 2.91 2.46 6.68
C CYS A 107 1.59 3.12 7.08
N LEU A 108 0.69 2.38 7.75
CA LEU A 108 -0.57 2.92 8.26
C LEU A 108 -0.31 4.05 9.27
N GLU A 109 0.59 3.83 10.22
CA GLU A 109 1.00 4.85 11.19
C GLU A 109 1.54 6.12 10.51
N ASN A 110 2.44 5.98 9.54
CA ASN A 110 2.99 7.12 8.80
C ASN A 110 1.92 7.88 8.02
N VAL A 111 0.99 7.17 7.37
CA VAL A 111 -0.12 7.81 6.65
C VAL A 111 -0.96 8.65 7.62
N VAL A 112 -1.26 8.14 8.81
CA VAL A 112 -2.02 8.89 9.83
C VAL A 112 -1.22 10.06 10.40
N ILE A 113 0.06 9.89 10.72
CA ILE A 113 0.91 10.94 11.29
C ILE A 113 1.09 12.10 10.30
N LEU A 114 1.33 11.79 9.02
CA LEU A 114 1.65 12.79 8.01
C LEU A 114 0.42 13.50 7.44
N ASN A 115 -0.76 12.88 7.51
CA ASN A 115 -1.97 13.36 6.84
C ASN A 115 -3.17 13.56 7.76
N GLY A 116 -3.08 13.19 9.05
CA GLY A 116 -4.22 13.18 9.96
C GLY A 116 -4.94 14.52 10.08
N GLU A 117 -4.24 15.64 9.91
CA GLU A 117 -4.84 16.98 9.88
C GLU A 117 -5.68 17.25 8.62
N LYS A 118 -5.39 16.58 7.51
CA LYS A 118 -6.10 16.69 6.22
C LYS A 118 -7.22 15.66 6.07
N PHE A 119 -7.35 14.73 7.02
CA PHE A 119 -8.36 13.70 6.96
C PHE A 119 -9.75 14.27 7.20
N THR A 120 -10.67 13.93 6.31
CA THR A 120 -12.09 14.15 6.54
C THR A 120 -12.62 13.14 7.56
N LEU A 121 -13.80 13.38 8.11
CA LEU A 121 -14.46 12.43 9.01
C LEU A 121 -14.64 11.05 8.36
N GLU A 122 -14.89 11.00 7.05
CA GLU A 122 -15.01 9.74 6.31
C GLU A 122 -13.68 8.97 6.23
N ILE A 123 -12.57 9.66 5.95
CA ILE A 123 -11.24 9.05 5.91
C ILE A 123 -10.86 8.53 7.31
N TRP A 124 -11.16 9.30 8.35
CA TRP A 124 -10.95 8.88 9.73
C TRP A 124 -11.76 7.63 10.09
N ASP A 125 -13.04 7.58 9.71
CA ASP A 125 -13.90 6.42 9.96
C ASP A 125 -13.31 5.15 9.30
N LYS A 126 -12.93 5.24 8.02
CA LYS A 126 -12.28 4.13 7.30
C LYS A 126 -10.94 3.72 7.92
N THR A 127 -10.14 4.68 8.35
CA THR A 127 -8.85 4.42 9.03
C THR A 127 -9.06 3.69 10.35
N CYS A 128 -10.02 4.15 11.16
CA CYS A 128 -10.40 3.53 12.42
C CYS A 128 -10.92 2.11 12.21
N ASN A 129 -11.77 1.89 11.21
CA ASN A 129 -12.29 0.56 10.86
C ASN A 129 -11.16 -0.38 10.42
N CYS A 130 -10.27 0.06 9.53
CA CYS A 130 -9.10 -0.71 9.11
C CYS A 130 -8.21 -1.09 10.30
N THR A 131 -7.93 -0.12 11.18
CA THR A 131 -7.13 -0.35 12.40
C THR A 131 -7.82 -1.36 13.32
N LEU A 132 -9.13 -1.22 13.54
CA LEU A 132 -9.92 -2.13 14.37
C LEU A 132 -9.90 -3.56 13.80
N ASP A 133 -10.00 -3.72 12.49
CA ASP A 133 -9.97 -5.04 11.85
C ASP A 133 -8.57 -5.68 11.94
N ILE A 134 -7.50 -4.89 11.78
CA ILE A 134 -6.13 -5.33 12.08
C ILE A 134 -6.02 -5.82 13.53
N PHE A 135 -6.56 -5.05 14.50
CA PHE A 135 -6.51 -5.46 15.91
C PHE A 135 -7.28 -6.77 16.14
N LYS A 136 -8.52 -6.89 15.65
CA LYS A 136 -9.35 -8.10 15.83
C LYS A 136 -8.69 -9.38 15.33
N THR A 137 -7.97 -9.28 14.22
CA THR A 137 -7.28 -10.42 13.60
C THR A 137 -5.95 -10.77 14.26
N THR A 138 -5.31 -9.81 14.95
CA THR A 138 -4.06 -10.03 15.66
C THR A 138 -4.28 -10.52 17.11
N ILE A 139 -5.50 -10.40 17.65
CA ILE A 139 -5.84 -10.95 18.97
C ILE A 139 -6.03 -12.47 18.84
N PRO A 140 -5.27 -13.29 19.60
CA PRO A 140 -5.48 -14.73 19.61
C PRO A 140 -6.91 -15.03 20.05
N HIS A 141 -7.68 -15.70 19.19
CA HIS A 141 -8.98 -16.20 19.58
C HIS A 141 -8.74 -17.30 20.63
N ALA A 142 -9.20 -17.04 21.86
CA ALA A 142 -9.12 -17.97 22.97
C ALA A 142 -10.01 -19.20 22.74
#